data_AF-A2F4D2-F1
#
_entry.id   AF-A2F4D2-F1
#
_cell.length_a   1.000
_cell.length_b   1.000
_cell.length_c   1.000
_cell.angle_alpha   90.00
_cell.angle_beta   90.00
_cell.angle_gamma   90.00
#
_symmetry.space_group_name_H-M   'P 1'
#
loop_
_entity.id
_entity.type
_entity.pdbx_description
1 polymer ?
#
loop_
_entity_poly.entity_id
_entity_poly.type
_entity_poly.pdbx_seq_one_letter_code
_entity_poly.pdbx_strand_id
1 'polypeptide(L)'
;MLRSRKSSKDPQNNRRRVTRHFLSPHDKEIIDELLKENLDALQIAQKLNHQPRQIKDYINRLNKNQVNKFTIEDDEKLIMLYNKNIKKESKLVKYFPDKSSWMIRNRIKLLKRRNQLDPTPIQPVIKSSEVETNPKIKPLSIPPLIIPQPTPPTEHFKPFGLEIIPPLNPNNSYNPYTNTIPMKFPSLEPIRLDLIHLF
;
A
#
# COMPACT_ATOMS: atom_id res chain seq x y z
N MET A 1 -2.84 29.20 -32.10
CA MET A 1 -3.96 28.89 -31.17
C MET A 1 -3.42 28.28 -29.88
N LEU A 2 -3.30 29.08 -28.82
CA LEU A 2 -2.83 28.63 -27.50
C LEU A 2 -3.98 27.95 -26.74
N ARG A 3 -3.85 26.66 -26.44
CA ARG A 3 -4.81 25.93 -25.62
C ARG A 3 -4.60 26.31 -24.15
N SER A 4 -5.46 27.19 -23.65
CA SER A 4 -5.61 27.52 -22.22
C SER A 4 -5.82 26.23 -21.40
N ARG A 5 -4.86 25.90 -20.53
CA ARG A 5 -4.95 24.78 -19.59
C ARG A 5 -5.90 25.17 -18.46
N LYS A 6 -7.11 24.63 -18.48
CA LYS A 6 -8.15 24.84 -17.48
C LYS A 6 -7.70 24.41 -16.08
N SER A 7 -7.74 25.40 -15.18
CA SER A 7 -8.02 25.36 -13.74
C SER A 7 -7.35 24.28 -12.89
N SER A 8 -6.36 24.73 -12.10
CA SER A 8 -5.96 24.17 -10.81
C SER A 8 -7.18 23.98 -9.91
N LYS A 9 -7.66 22.74 -9.77
CA LYS A 9 -8.60 22.39 -8.71
C LYS A 9 -7.80 22.26 -7.41
N ASP A 10 -8.10 23.09 -6.43
CA ASP A 10 -7.55 22.97 -5.08
C ASP A 10 -7.73 21.53 -4.56
N PRO A 11 -6.65 20.83 -4.19
CA PRO A 11 -6.72 19.45 -3.72
C PRO A 11 -7.45 19.31 -2.37
N GLN A 12 -7.77 20.42 -1.69
CA GLN A 12 -8.39 20.41 -0.38
C GLN A 12 -9.92 20.28 -0.40
N ASN A 13 -10.61 20.61 -1.51
CA ASN A 13 -12.08 20.73 -1.50
C ASN A 13 -12.84 19.61 -2.24
N ASN A 14 -12.16 18.56 -2.72
CA ASN A 14 -12.82 17.45 -3.42
C ASN A 14 -12.79 16.12 -2.63
N ARG A 15 -12.86 16.19 -1.31
CA ARG A 15 -13.25 15.03 -0.50
C ARG A 15 -14.76 14.89 -0.62
N ARG A 16 -15.25 14.26 -1.70
CA ARG A 16 -16.65 13.79 -1.77
C ARG A 16 -16.90 13.01 -0.48
N ARG A 17 -17.64 13.60 0.47
CA ARG A 17 -18.06 12.94 1.71
C ARG A 17 -19.14 11.94 1.33
N VAL A 18 -18.72 10.81 0.76
CA VAL A 18 -19.60 9.68 0.52
C VAL A 18 -19.94 9.09 1.89
N THR A 19 -21.13 9.41 2.40
CA THR A 19 -21.66 8.75 3.59
C THR A 19 -21.87 7.28 3.26
N ARG A 20 -21.13 6.42 3.95
CA ARG A 20 -21.28 4.96 3.79
C ARG A 20 -22.31 4.50 4.83
N HIS A 21 -23.52 4.20 4.37
CA HIS A 21 -24.54 3.57 5.21
C HIS A 21 -24.23 2.06 5.27
N PHE A 22 -23.76 1.57 6.41
CA PHE A 22 -23.53 0.15 6.61
C PHE A 22 -24.79 -0.50 7.19
N LEU A 23 -24.99 -1.80 6.93
CA LEU A 23 -26.04 -2.58 7.59
C LEU A 23 -25.78 -2.62 9.09
N SER A 24 -26.76 -2.14 9.86
CA SER A 24 -26.72 -2.22 11.32
C SER A 24 -26.84 -3.69 11.76
N PRO A 25 -26.46 -4.05 13.01
CA PRO A 25 -26.71 -5.39 13.54
C PRO A 25 -28.21 -5.75 13.51
N HIS A 26 -29.07 -4.80 13.87
CA HIS A 26 -30.51 -4.97 13.84
C HIS A 26 -31.05 -5.22 12.42
N ASP A 27 -30.54 -4.49 11.43
CA ASP A 27 -30.94 -4.69 10.02
C ASP A 27 -30.61 -6.12 9.56
N LYS A 28 -29.50 -6.70 10.03
CA LYS A 28 -29.11 -8.07 9.66
C LYS A 28 -30.06 -9.10 10.22
N GLU A 29 -30.50 -8.93 11.46
CA GLU A 29 -31.50 -9.80 12.09
C GLU A 29 -32.82 -9.77 11.29
N ILE A 30 -33.28 -8.57 10.92
CA ILE A 30 -34.49 -8.42 10.09
C ILE A 30 -34.30 -9.07 8.71
N ILE A 31 -33.12 -8.92 8.09
CA ILE A 31 -32.82 -9.60 6.82
C ILE A 31 -32.90 -11.12 6.98
N ASP A 32 -32.37 -11.66 8.08
CA ASP A 32 -32.39 -13.10 8.36
C ASP A 32 -33.83 -13.62 8.58
N GLU A 33 -34.70 -12.83 9.19
CA GLU A 33 -36.14 -13.12 9.33
C GLU A 33 -36.86 -13.09 7.98
N LEU A 34 -36.69 -12.03 7.20
CA LEU A 34 -37.30 -11.89 5.87
C LEU A 34 -36.82 -12.95 4.87
N LEU A 35 -35.61 -13.46 5.03
CA LEU A 35 -35.10 -14.58 4.23
C LEU A 35 -35.82 -15.89 4.57
N LYS A 36 -36.18 -16.13 5.83
CA LYS A 36 -36.99 -17.32 6.23
C LYS A 36 -38.39 -17.27 5.63
N GLU A 37 -38.92 -16.08 5.40
CA GLU A 37 -40.17 -15.83 4.69
C GLU A 37 -40.04 -15.98 3.15
N ASN A 38 -38.85 -16.28 2.63
CA ASN A 38 -38.54 -16.42 1.19
C ASN A 38 -38.72 -15.13 0.37
N LEU A 39 -38.50 -13.93 0.96
CA LEU A 39 -38.51 -12.69 0.18
C LEU A 39 -37.24 -12.54 -0.68
N ASP A 40 -37.40 -11.91 -1.84
CA ASP A 40 -36.26 -11.57 -2.71
C ASP A 40 -35.47 -10.37 -2.16
N ALA A 41 -34.17 -10.31 -2.49
CA ALA A 41 -33.25 -9.27 -2.05
C ALA A 41 -33.71 -7.85 -2.44
N LEU A 42 -34.44 -7.70 -3.55
CA LEU A 42 -35.02 -6.42 -3.98
C LEU A 42 -36.13 -5.96 -3.03
N GLN A 43 -37.00 -6.88 -2.60
CA GLN A 43 -38.11 -6.57 -1.68
C GLN A 43 -37.58 -6.21 -0.29
N ILE A 44 -36.57 -6.95 0.19
CA ILE A 44 -35.89 -6.66 1.45
C ILE A 44 -35.24 -5.27 1.43
N ALA A 45 -34.58 -4.93 0.31
CA ALA A 45 -33.95 -3.62 0.13
C ALA A 45 -34.96 -2.46 0.20
N GLN A 46 -36.15 -2.64 -0.41
CA GLN A 46 -37.24 -1.67 -0.33
C GLN A 46 -37.77 -1.50 1.10
N LYS A 47 -37.98 -2.61 1.83
CA LYS A 47 -38.46 -2.55 3.22
C LYS A 47 -37.49 -1.83 4.16
N LEU A 48 -36.18 -2.07 4.02
CA LEU A 48 -35.15 -1.52 4.92
C LEU A 48 -34.51 -0.21 4.44
N ASN A 49 -34.94 0.33 3.29
CA ASN A 49 -34.34 1.51 2.66
C ASN A 49 -32.81 1.40 2.44
N HIS A 50 -32.33 0.20 2.12
CA HIS A 50 -30.92 -0.07 1.84
C HIS A 50 -30.67 -0.30 0.35
N GLN A 51 -29.40 -0.20 -0.08
CA GLN A 51 -29.05 -0.49 -1.47
C GLN A 51 -29.16 -2.00 -1.73
N PRO A 52 -29.84 -2.44 -2.81
CA PRO A 52 -30.01 -3.87 -3.10
C PRO A 52 -28.70 -4.64 -3.19
N ARG A 53 -27.63 -3.99 -3.64
CA ARG A 53 -26.28 -4.57 -3.67
C ARG A 53 -25.79 -4.99 -2.28
N GLN A 54 -26.06 -4.19 -1.25
CA GLN A 54 -25.62 -4.50 0.11
C GLN A 54 -26.34 -5.72 0.68
N ILE A 55 -27.64 -5.82 0.41
CA ILE A 55 -28.46 -6.98 0.78
C ILE A 55 -27.95 -8.23 0.05
N LYS A 56 -27.74 -8.16 -1.26
CA LYS A 56 -27.15 -9.27 -2.04
C LYS A 56 -25.77 -9.67 -1.54
N ASP A 57 -24.90 -8.71 -1.24
CA ASP A 57 -23.58 -8.97 -0.67
C ASP A 57 -23.66 -9.65 0.71
N TYR A 58 -24.66 -9.32 1.52
CA TYR A 58 -24.89 -9.96 2.82
C TYR A 58 -25.41 -11.40 2.66
N ILE A 59 -26.44 -11.62 1.83
CA ILE A 59 -26.97 -12.96 1.51
C ILE A 59 -25.87 -13.86 0.95
N ASN A 60 -25.05 -13.34 0.04
CA ASN A 60 -23.92 -14.09 -0.52
C ASN A 60 -22.87 -14.48 0.53
N ARG A 61 -22.71 -13.71 1.61
CA ARG A 61 -21.81 -14.06 2.72
C ARG A 61 -22.42 -15.14 3.61
N LEU A 62 -23.72 -15.05 3.89
CA LEU A 62 -24.46 -16.08 4.63
C LEU A 62 -24.40 -17.42 3.91
N ASN A 63 -24.73 -17.45 2.62
CA ASN A 63 -24.70 -18.68 1.82
C ASN A 63 -23.31 -19.31 1.74
N LYS A 64 -22.24 -18.51 1.88
CA LYS A 64 -20.85 -18.97 1.88
C LYS A 64 -20.29 -19.21 3.29
N ASN A 65 -21.08 -19.02 4.34
CA ASN A 65 -20.66 -19.08 5.74
C ASN A 65 -19.38 -18.26 6.00
N GLN A 66 -19.27 -17.07 5.40
CA GLN A 66 -18.06 -16.26 5.49
C GLN A 66 -17.93 -15.56 6.84
N VAL A 67 -16.86 -15.85 7.57
CA VAL A 67 -16.61 -15.30 8.91
C VAL A 67 -15.50 -14.27 8.87
N ASN A 68 -15.77 -13.04 9.34
CA ASN A 68 -14.81 -11.93 9.29
C ASN A 68 -13.61 -12.04 10.28
N LYS A 69 -13.55 -13.11 11.08
CA LYS A 69 -12.52 -13.31 12.10
C LYS A 69 -11.45 -14.26 11.57
N PHE A 70 -10.18 -13.86 11.67
CA PHE A 70 -9.02 -14.73 11.42
C PHE A 70 -8.61 -15.39 12.73
N THR A 71 -8.43 -16.71 12.71
CA THR A 71 -7.83 -17.45 13.82
C THR A 71 -6.29 -17.37 13.75
N ILE A 72 -5.62 -17.84 14.80
CA ILE A 72 -4.15 -17.94 14.80
C ILE A 72 -3.69 -18.96 13.74
N GLU A 73 -4.40 -20.08 13.64
CA GLU A 73 -4.17 -21.12 12.62
C GLU A 73 -4.29 -20.56 11.19
N ASP A 74 -5.29 -19.69 10.95
CA ASP A 74 -5.45 -19.02 9.66
C ASP A 74 -4.23 -18.16 9.32
N ASP A 75 -3.67 -17.46 10.31
CA ASP A 75 -2.48 -16.62 10.13
C ASP A 75 -1.23 -17.44 9.84
N GLU A 76 -1.00 -18.52 10.60
CA GLU A 76 0.12 -19.44 10.37
C GLU A 76 0.06 -20.03 8.96
N LYS A 77 -1.12 -20.48 8.54
CA LYS A 77 -1.37 -20.99 7.20
C LYS A 77 -1.12 -19.92 6.14
N LEU A 78 -1.56 -18.68 6.38
CA LEU A 78 -1.37 -17.56 5.47
C LEU A 78 0.11 -17.21 5.32
N ILE A 79 0.87 -17.19 6.42
CA ILE A 79 2.32 -16.97 6.44
C ILE A 79 3.04 -18.09 5.69
N MET A 80 2.70 -19.35 5.95
CA MET A 80 3.25 -20.49 5.23
C MET A 80 3.04 -20.39 3.71
N LEU A 81 1.81 -20.09 3.27
CA LEU A 81 1.50 -19.96 1.84
C LEU A 81 2.23 -18.76 1.20
N TYR A 82 2.37 -17.67 1.95
CA TYR A 82 3.10 -16.49 1.51
C TYR A 82 4.60 -16.80 1.34
N ASN A 83 5.21 -17.54 2.27
CA ASN A 83 6.60 -18.00 2.19
C ASN A 83 6.83 -18.99 1.04
N LYS A 84 5.80 -19.76 0.64
CA LYS A 84 5.78 -20.57 -0.59
C LYS A 84 5.59 -19.74 -1.87
N ASN A 85 5.76 -18.42 -1.80
CA ASN A 85 5.64 -17.46 -2.89
C ASN A 85 4.23 -17.32 -3.50
N ILE A 86 3.18 -17.73 -2.78
CA ILE A 86 1.78 -17.54 -3.20
C ILE A 86 1.28 -16.21 -2.65
N LYS A 87 1.69 -15.10 -3.28
CA LYS A 87 1.42 -13.74 -2.77
C LYS A 87 0.11 -13.11 -3.26
N LYS A 88 -0.49 -13.63 -4.33
CA LYS A 88 -1.73 -13.08 -4.94
C LYS A 88 -2.97 -13.50 -4.13
N GLU A 89 -3.78 -12.53 -3.72
CA GLU A 89 -4.93 -12.79 -2.84
C GLU A 89 -6.00 -13.66 -3.51
N SER A 90 -6.20 -13.51 -4.83
CA SER A 90 -7.12 -14.36 -5.59
C SER A 90 -6.72 -15.84 -5.60
N LYS A 91 -5.41 -16.14 -5.52
CA LYS A 91 -4.92 -17.52 -5.37
C LYS A 91 -5.09 -18.02 -3.94
N LEU A 92 -4.87 -17.14 -2.95
CA LEU A 92 -4.99 -17.48 -1.54
C LEU A 92 -6.43 -17.83 -1.13
N VAL A 93 -7.46 -17.21 -1.73
CA VAL A 93 -8.88 -17.55 -1.46
C VAL A 93 -9.17 -19.04 -1.62
N LYS A 94 -8.47 -19.76 -2.51
CA LYS A 94 -8.65 -21.21 -2.69
C LYS A 94 -8.32 -22.02 -1.43
N TYR A 95 -7.50 -21.47 -0.53
CA TYR A 95 -7.06 -22.12 0.71
C TYR A 95 -7.87 -21.66 1.93
N PHE A 96 -8.71 -20.63 1.79
CA PHE A 96 -9.55 -20.04 2.83
C PHE A 96 -10.98 -19.85 2.30
N PRO A 97 -11.77 -20.93 2.17
CA PRO A 97 -13.09 -20.89 1.50
C PRO A 97 -14.10 -19.97 2.21
N ASP A 98 -13.94 -19.84 3.52
CA ASP A 98 -14.72 -19.00 4.44
C ASP A 98 -14.25 -17.54 4.48
N LYS A 99 -13.15 -17.21 3.80
CA LYS A 99 -12.58 -15.85 3.76
C LYS A 99 -12.65 -15.30 2.35
N SER A 100 -13.09 -14.05 2.23
CA SER A 100 -13.10 -13.35 0.95
C SER A 100 -11.74 -12.73 0.61
N SER A 101 -11.50 -12.45 -0.68
CA SER A 101 -10.23 -11.88 -1.16
C SER A 101 -9.85 -10.57 -0.46
N TRP A 102 -10.81 -9.69 -0.18
CA TRP A 102 -10.54 -8.41 0.48
C TRP A 102 -10.12 -8.58 1.94
N MET A 103 -10.62 -9.62 2.61
CA MET A 103 -10.26 -9.94 3.99
C MET A 103 -8.82 -10.44 4.07
N ILE A 104 -8.44 -11.36 3.17
CA ILE A 104 -7.07 -11.86 3.04
C ILE A 104 -6.11 -10.69 2.75
N ARG A 105 -6.47 -9.80 1.83
CA ARG A 105 -5.68 -8.58 1.54
C ARG A 105 -5.46 -7.73 2.79
N ASN A 106 -6.52 -7.45 3.54
CA ASN A 106 -6.43 -6.65 4.76
C ASN A 106 -5.57 -7.34 5.83
N ARG A 107 -5.66 -8.67 5.93
CA ARG A 107 -4.83 -9.45 6.88
C ARG A 107 -3.36 -9.42 6.50
N ILE A 108 -3.02 -9.65 5.22
CA ILE A 108 -1.63 -9.51 4.72
C ILE A 108 -1.07 -8.12 5.05
N LYS A 109 -1.84 -7.05 4.81
CA LYS A 109 -1.42 -5.68 5.16
C LYS A 109 -1.18 -5.49 6.66
N LEU A 110 -1.95 -6.17 7.51
CA LEU A 110 -1.75 -6.12 8.96
C LEU A 110 -0.49 -6.89 9.38
N LEU A 111 -0.31 -8.11 8.88
CA LEU A 111 0.86 -8.95 9.18
C LEU A 111 2.17 -8.29 8.71
N LYS A 112 2.17 -7.64 7.54
CA LYS A 112 3.29 -6.82 7.06
C LYS A 112 3.61 -5.66 8.01
N ARG A 113 2.59 -4.92 8.47
CA ARG A 113 2.78 -3.84 9.46
C ARG A 113 3.34 -4.33 10.80
N ARG A 114 3.12 -5.60 11.13
CA ARG A 114 3.65 -6.27 12.32
C ARG A 114 5.01 -6.95 12.09
N ASN A 115 5.60 -6.79 10.90
CA ASN A 115 6.84 -7.46 10.49
C ASN A 115 6.79 -9.00 10.60
N GLN A 116 5.58 -9.59 10.54
CA GLN A 116 5.38 -11.05 10.56
C GLN A 116 5.43 -11.65 9.16
N LEU A 117 5.18 -10.82 8.13
CA LEU A 117 5.40 -11.15 6.73
C LEU A 117 6.54 -10.28 6.21
N ASP A 118 7.58 -10.92 5.70
CA ASP A 118 8.80 -10.32 5.14
C ASP A 118 9.60 -9.44 6.15
N PRO A 119 10.61 -9.98 6.87
CA PRO A 119 11.76 -9.21 7.31
C PRO A 119 12.89 -9.33 6.28
N THR A 120 12.58 -9.31 4.96
CA THR A 120 13.68 -9.04 4.02
C THR A 120 14.15 -7.64 4.35
N PRO A 121 15.42 -7.44 4.78
CA PRO A 121 15.98 -6.10 4.75
C PRO A 121 15.68 -5.59 3.35
N ILE A 122 15.18 -4.35 3.26
CA ILE A 122 15.07 -3.66 1.99
C ILE A 122 16.51 -3.64 1.47
N GLN A 123 16.91 -4.68 0.73
CA GLN A 123 18.09 -4.66 -0.09
C GLN A 123 17.81 -3.46 -0.96
N PRO A 124 18.57 -2.35 -0.81
CA PRO A 124 18.37 -1.21 -1.67
C PRO A 124 18.38 -1.79 -3.07
N VAL A 125 17.31 -1.58 -3.82
CA VAL A 125 17.33 -1.85 -5.24
C VAL A 125 18.39 -0.90 -5.75
N ILE A 126 19.64 -1.36 -5.77
CA ILE A 126 20.71 -0.76 -6.51
C ILE A 126 20.14 -0.85 -7.91
N LYS A 127 19.53 0.25 -8.36
CA LYS A 127 19.21 0.44 -9.75
C LYS A 127 20.56 0.27 -10.41
N SER A 128 20.80 -0.93 -10.92
CA SER A 128 21.86 -1.17 -11.88
C SER A 128 21.53 -0.13 -12.94
N SER A 129 22.26 0.99 -12.92
CA SER A 129 22.26 1.90 -14.04
C SER A 129 22.45 1.00 -15.23
N GLU A 130 21.50 1.04 -16.16
CA GLU A 130 21.60 0.38 -17.45
C GLU A 130 22.91 0.87 -18.06
N VAL A 131 23.98 0.16 -17.78
CA VAL A 131 25.17 0.17 -18.60
C VAL A 131 24.72 -0.65 -19.78
N GLU A 132 24.16 0.03 -20.77
CA GLU A 132 24.00 -0.44 -22.13
C GLU A 132 25.40 -0.75 -22.70
N THR A 133 26.05 -1.80 -22.19
CA THR A 133 27.16 -2.44 -22.88
C THR A 133 26.59 -3.51 -23.79
N ASN A 134 26.00 -3.05 -24.89
CA ASN A 134 26.27 -3.71 -26.15
C ASN A 134 27.35 -2.90 -26.85
N PRO A 135 28.66 -3.10 -26.53
CA PRO A 135 29.67 -2.66 -27.46
C PRO A 135 29.45 -3.49 -28.72
N LYS A 136 28.87 -2.87 -29.74
CA LYS A 136 28.96 -3.35 -31.10
C LYS A 136 30.46 -3.45 -31.40
N ILE A 137 31.02 -4.66 -31.24
CA ILE A 137 32.41 -4.95 -31.52
C ILE A 137 32.59 -4.63 -33.01
N LYS A 138 33.09 -3.44 -33.32
CA LYS A 138 33.60 -3.14 -34.64
C LYS A 138 34.78 -4.10 -34.83
N PRO A 139 34.86 -4.85 -35.95
CA PRO A 139 36.04 -5.65 -36.23
C PRO A 139 37.26 -4.72 -36.18
N LEU A 140 38.18 -4.98 -35.25
CA LEU A 140 39.46 -4.28 -35.22
C LEU A 140 40.17 -4.62 -36.53
N SER A 141 40.24 -3.64 -37.44
CA SER A 141 41.24 -3.63 -38.49
C SER A 141 42.59 -3.62 -37.77
N ILE A 142 43.30 -4.74 -37.85
CA ILE A 142 44.66 -4.85 -37.36
C ILE A 142 45.48 -3.86 -38.20
N PRO A 143 46.00 -2.77 -37.63
CA PRO A 143 46.86 -1.88 -38.38
C PRO A 143 48.11 -2.68 -38.81
N PRO A 144 48.64 -2.44 -40.02
CA PRO A 144 49.88 -3.06 -40.44
C PRO A 144 50.96 -2.79 -39.39
N LEU A 145 51.72 -3.83 -39.06
CA LEU A 145 52.77 -3.81 -38.05
C LEU A 145 53.83 -2.78 -38.49
N ILE A 146 53.74 -1.56 -37.96
CA ILE A 146 54.76 -0.53 -38.18
C ILE A 146 55.93 -0.88 -37.25
N ILE A 147 57.04 -1.31 -37.85
CA ILE A 147 58.32 -1.44 -37.15
C ILE A 147 58.73 -0.02 -36.74
N PRO A 148 58.83 0.28 -35.43
CA PRO A 148 59.15 1.64 -35.00
C PRO A 148 60.60 1.96 -35.38
N GLN A 149 60.76 3.00 -36.19
CA GLN A 149 62.06 3.66 -36.39
C GLN A 149 62.45 4.37 -35.08
N PRO A 150 63.72 4.33 -34.68
CA PRO A 150 64.18 4.95 -33.44
C PRO A 150 63.97 6.46 -33.48
N THR A 151 63.09 6.97 -32.62
CA THR A 151 62.88 8.42 -32.47
C THR A 151 63.98 9.04 -31.61
N PRO A 152 64.51 10.20 -31.99
CA PRO A 152 65.48 10.95 -31.18
C PRO A 152 64.84 11.46 -29.87
N PRO A 153 65.66 11.67 -28.82
CA PRO A 153 65.17 12.07 -27.51
C PRO A 153 64.52 13.45 -27.58
N THR A 154 63.22 13.51 -27.29
CA THR A 154 62.49 14.79 -27.23
C THR A 154 62.41 15.25 -25.78
N GLU A 155 62.98 16.43 -25.55
CA GLU A 155 63.03 17.15 -24.28
C GLU A 155 61.65 17.59 -23.78
N HIS A 156 61.55 17.60 -22.44
CA HIS A 156 60.68 18.42 -21.61
C HIS A 156 59.16 18.45 -21.87
N PHE A 157 58.44 17.59 -21.14
CA PHE A 157 57.05 17.82 -20.77
C PHE A 157 56.94 18.72 -19.52
N LYS A 158 56.22 19.83 -19.64
CA LYS A 158 55.80 20.70 -18.53
C LYS A 158 54.63 20.03 -17.76
N PRO A 159 54.59 20.13 -16.41
CA PRO A 159 53.49 19.56 -15.63
C PRO A 159 52.20 20.36 -15.85
N PHE A 160 51.13 19.63 -16.20
CA PHE A 160 49.77 20.15 -16.28
C PHE A 160 49.28 20.57 -14.89
N GLY A 161 48.74 21.78 -14.82
CA GLY A 161 48.24 22.41 -13.61
C GLY A 161 47.07 21.64 -12.98
N LEU A 162 47.14 21.51 -11.66
CA LEU A 162 46.06 21.05 -10.78
C LEU A 162 44.93 22.09 -10.79
N GLU A 163 43.80 21.74 -11.42
CA GLU A 163 42.56 22.50 -11.25
C GLU A 163 41.92 22.17 -9.89
N ILE A 164 41.75 23.21 -9.08
CA ILE A 164 41.21 23.17 -7.72
C ILE A 164 39.68 23.10 -7.80
N ILE A 165 39.09 22.04 -7.24
CA ILE A 165 37.63 21.87 -7.11
C ILE A 165 37.14 22.70 -5.91
N PRO A 166 36.10 23.55 -6.04
CA PRO A 166 35.57 24.33 -4.93
C PRO A 166 34.77 23.47 -3.92
N PRO A 167 34.79 23.82 -2.61
CA PRO A 167 34.13 23.03 -1.57
C PRO A 167 32.60 23.20 -1.55
N LEU A 168 31.91 22.09 -1.28
CA LEU A 168 30.46 22.01 -1.10
C LEU A 168 30.00 22.63 0.22
N ASN A 169 28.95 23.46 0.14
CA ASN A 169 28.36 24.25 1.22
C ASN A 169 27.54 23.37 2.21
N PRO A 170 27.83 23.36 3.52
CA PRO A 170 27.24 22.43 4.50
C PRO A 170 25.90 22.86 5.14
N ASN A 171 25.26 23.96 4.74
CA ASN A 171 24.18 24.57 5.55
C ASN A 171 22.72 24.15 5.27
N ASN A 172 22.43 22.98 4.69
CA ASN A 172 21.04 22.52 4.51
C ASN A 172 20.65 21.41 5.50
N SER A 173 20.46 21.80 6.76
CA SER A 173 19.83 20.98 7.80
C SER A 173 18.32 21.23 7.82
N TYR A 174 17.56 20.38 7.13
CA TYR A 174 16.09 20.38 7.18
C TYR A 174 15.63 19.52 8.36
N ASN A 175 15.04 20.13 9.40
CA ASN A 175 14.56 19.43 10.59
C ASN A 175 13.02 19.32 10.58
N PRO A 176 12.43 18.12 10.38
CA PRO A 176 10.99 17.96 10.10
C PRO A 176 10.08 17.80 11.34
N TYR A 177 10.54 18.08 12.57
CA TYR A 177 9.87 17.63 13.81
C TYR A 177 9.24 18.70 14.72
N THR A 178 8.67 19.80 14.20
CA THR A 178 8.11 20.86 15.08
C THR A 178 6.58 21.00 15.11
N ASN A 179 5.80 20.14 14.45
CA ASN A 179 4.33 20.25 14.51
C ASN A 179 3.69 19.19 15.42
N THR A 180 3.88 19.36 16.74
CA THR A 180 3.13 18.61 17.77
C THR A 180 1.89 19.43 18.14
N ILE A 181 0.73 19.04 17.62
CA ILE A 181 -0.56 19.63 17.98
C ILE A 181 -0.91 19.15 19.41
N PRO A 182 -1.15 20.05 20.38
CA PRO A 182 -1.53 19.66 21.73
C PRO A 182 -2.92 18.99 21.72
N MET A 183 -2.95 17.70 22.01
CA MET A 183 -4.19 16.94 22.20
C MET A 183 -4.85 17.38 23.51
N LYS A 184 -5.96 18.10 23.39
CA LYS A 184 -6.80 18.53 24.51
C LYS A 184 -7.58 17.32 25.01
N PHE A 185 -7.19 16.75 26.14
CA PHE A 185 -7.94 15.68 26.80
C PHE A 185 -9.25 16.24 27.37
N PRO A 186 -10.40 15.63 27.07
CA PRO A 186 -11.67 16.01 27.69
C PRO A 186 -11.62 15.67 29.18
N SER A 187 -11.93 16.65 30.05
CA SER A 187 -12.01 16.43 31.49
C SER A 187 -13.18 15.48 31.78
N LEU A 188 -12.89 14.40 32.49
CA LEU A 188 -13.90 13.49 33.00
C LEU A 188 -14.68 14.20 34.10
N GLU A 189 -15.94 14.53 33.81
CA GLU A 189 -16.87 14.98 34.84
C GLU A 189 -17.21 13.81 35.78
N PRO A 190 -17.26 14.04 37.10
CA PRO A 190 -17.59 12.99 38.07
C PRO A 190 -19.04 12.55 37.90
N ILE A 191 -19.23 11.24 37.70
CA ILE A 191 -20.54 10.60 37.61
C ILE A 191 -21.23 10.75 38.97
N ARG A 192 -22.30 11.54 39.04
CA ARG A 192 -23.21 11.55 40.20
C ARG A 192 -24.03 10.27 40.19
N LEU A 193 -23.76 9.40 41.16
CA LEU A 193 -24.63 8.28 41.49
C LEU A 193 -25.74 8.81 42.40
N ASP A 194 -26.85 9.22 41.81
CA ASP A 194 -28.05 9.50 42.57
C ASP A 194 -28.63 8.16 43.05
N LEU A 195 -28.51 7.94 44.36
CA LEU A 195 -29.05 6.80 45.09
C LEU A 195 -30.59 6.80 44.95
N ILE A 196 -31.12 5.87 44.17
CA ILE A 196 -32.56 5.60 44.15
C ILE A 196 -32.89 4.82 45.42
N HIS A 197 -33.49 5.49 46.40
CA HIS A 197 -34.20 4.85 47.50
C HIS A 197 -35.50 4.26 46.95
N LEU A 198 -35.54 2.93 46.80
CA LEU A 198 -36.78 2.18 46.64
C LEU A 198 -37.27 1.75 48.02
N PHE A 199 -38.49 2.23 48.34
CA PHE A 199 -39.35 1.71 49.41
C PHE A 199 -39.93 0.35 49.01
#